data_AF-A0A7K6SAQ1-F1
#
_entry.id   AF-A0A7K6SAQ1-F1
#
_cell.length_a   1.000
_cell.length_b   1.000
_cell.length_c   1.000
_cell.angle_alpha   90.00
_cell.angle_beta   90.00
_cell.angle_gamma   90.00
#
_symmetry.space_group_name_H-M   'P 1'
#
loop_
_entity.id
_entity.type
_entity.pdbx_description
1 polymer ?
#
loop_
_entity_poly.entity_id
_entity_poly.type
_entity_poly.pdbx_seq_one_letter_code
_entity_poly.pdbx_strand_id
1 'polypeptide(L)'
;VEEHWMPEEGAGQGLVHHLHQEGLAGPLRWLENSLRRTAGDREEDGMSHPVPLVPLSEENEDAMEDRHFQALLRQLGLRPPADEQESFWRIPAGLTPQQLRRAAASIAHHGPEPSGAPPGLLEPPRCPQD
;
A
#
# COMPACT_ATOMS: atom_id res chain seq x y z
N VAL A 1 6.47 -2.50 26.08
CA VAL A 1 5.00 -2.59 25.91
C VAL A 1 4.77 -2.86 24.44
N GLU A 2 4.52 -4.11 24.07
CA GLU A 2 4.16 -4.44 22.69
C GLU A 2 2.73 -3.97 22.48
N GLU A 3 2.58 -2.81 21.84
CA GLU A 3 1.31 -2.32 21.33
C GLU A 3 0.84 -3.32 20.28
N HIS A 4 0.01 -4.27 20.73
CA HIS A 4 -0.61 -5.30 19.93
C HIS A 4 -1.61 -4.65 18.98
N TRP A 5 -1.10 -4.14 17.86
CA TRP A 5 -1.91 -3.59 16.79
C TRP A 5 -2.73 -4.71 16.16
N MET A 6 -4.03 -4.71 16.45
CA MET A 6 -5.04 -5.58 15.83
C MET A 6 -5.96 -4.69 14.99
N PRO A 7 -5.76 -4.60 13.67
CA PRO A 7 -6.69 -3.85 12.83
C PRO A 7 -8.04 -4.59 12.81
N GLU A 8 -9.13 -3.88 13.10
CA GLU A 8 -10.47 -4.41 12.81
C GLU A 8 -10.59 -4.69 11.31
N GLU A 9 -11.06 -5.89 10.96
CA GLU A 9 -11.26 -6.35 9.59
C GLU A 9 -12.17 -5.35 8.84
N GLY A 10 -11.58 -4.40 8.08
CA GLY A 10 -12.32 -3.38 7.32
C GLY A 10 -12.09 -1.93 7.74
N ALA A 11 -11.30 -1.67 8.79
CA ALA A 11 -10.88 -0.31 9.13
C ALA A 11 -10.07 0.30 7.96
N GLY A 12 -10.55 1.43 7.43
CA GLY A 12 -9.89 2.16 6.34
C GLY A 12 -10.55 2.05 4.97
N GLN A 13 -11.46 1.09 4.72
CA GLN A 13 -12.08 0.95 3.39
C GLN A 13 -12.89 2.19 2.99
N GLY A 14 -13.66 2.78 3.92
CA GLY A 14 -14.39 4.02 3.66
C GLY A 14 -13.46 5.22 3.38
N LEU A 15 -12.28 5.23 4.01
CA LEU A 15 -11.30 6.30 3.84
C LEU A 15 -10.56 6.15 2.51
N VAL A 16 -10.19 4.93 2.12
CA VAL A 16 -9.64 4.63 0.79
C VAL A 16 -10.62 5.07 -0.29
N HIS A 17 -11.91 4.73 -0.17
CA HIS A 17 -12.91 5.13 -1.17
C HIS A 17 -13.11 6.65 -1.24
N HIS A 18 -13.02 7.36 -0.10
CA HIS A 18 -13.06 8.82 -0.08
C HIS A 18 -11.85 9.44 -0.79
N LEU A 19 -10.64 9.00 -0.43
CA LEU A 19 -9.39 9.46 -1.03
C LEU A 19 -9.33 9.21 -2.54
N HIS A 20 -9.89 8.09 -3.02
CA HIS A 20 -10.05 7.83 -4.46
C HIS A 20 -10.91 8.89 -5.15
N GLN A 21 -12.01 9.31 -4.53
CA GLN A 21 -12.89 10.37 -5.07
C GLN A 21 -12.24 11.76 -5.01
N GLU A 22 -11.33 11.99 -4.08
CA GLU A 22 -10.53 13.22 -3.98
C GLU A 22 -9.37 13.26 -5.00
N GLY A 23 -9.18 12.21 -5.79
CA GLY A 23 -8.14 12.16 -6.83
C GLY A 23 -6.80 11.60 -6.34
N LEU A 24 -6.73 11.09 -5.10
CA LEU A 24 -5.49 10.56 -4.50
C LEU A 24 -5.20 9.10 -4.90
N ALA A 25 -5.65 8.68 -6.09
CA ALA A 25 -5.41 7.33 -6.59
C ALA A 25 -3.91 7.04 -6.83
N GLY A 26 -3.14 8.05 -7.23
CA GLY A 26 -1.69 7.96 -7.39
C GLY A 26 -0.98 7.69 -6.06
N PRO A 27 -1.16 8.54 -5.03
CA PRO A 27 -0.59 8.33 -3.71
C PRO A 27 -1.04 7.04 -3.01
N LEU A 28 -2.29 6.63 -3.19
CA LEU A 28 -2.78 5.34 -2.68
C LEU A 28 -2.04 4.16 -3.33
N ARG A 29 -1.81 4.20 -4.65
CA ARG A 29 -1.01 3.17 -5.34
C ARG A 29 0.45 3.18 -4.90
N TRP A 30 1.02 4.36 -4.66
CA TRP A 30 2.37 4.49 -4.11
C TRP A 30 2.47 3.83 -2.72
N LEU A 31 1.51 4.10 -1.85
CA LEU A 31 1.45 3.52 -0.50
C LEU A 31 1.28 2.00 -0.56
N GLU A 32 0.37 1.49 -1.40
CA GLU A 32 0.18 0.06 -1.66
C GLU A 32 1.50 -0.62 -2.07
N ASN A 33 2.19 -0.06 -3.05
CA ASN A 33 3.45 -0.61 -3.54
C ASN A 33 4.56 -0.54 -2.49
N SER A 34 4.60 0.53 -1.69
CA SER A 34 5.56 0.68 -0.59
C SER A 34 5.38 -0.43 0.45
N LEU A 35 4.15 -0.70 0.86
CA LEU A 35 3.83 -1.78 1.80
C LEU A 35 4.19 -3.16 1.24
N ARG A 36 3.91 -3.42 -0.04
CA ARG A 36 4.24 -4.69 -0.70
C ARG A 36 5.76 -4.91 -0.80
N ARG A 37 6.52 -3.87 -1.15
CA ARG A 37 7.98 -3.94 -1.22
C ARG A 37 8.58 -4.24 0.16
N THR A 38 8.20 -3.48 1.18
CA THR A 38 8.66 -3.72 2.55
C THR A 38 8.29 -5.13 3.05
N ALA A 39 7.14 -5.68 2.63
CA ALA A 39 6.80 -7.06 2.96
C ALA A 39 7.78 -8.06 2.31
N GLY A 40 8.10 -7.88 1.03
CA GLY A 40 9.06 -8.71 0.30
C GLY A 40 10.47 -8.59 0.88
N ASP A 41 10.95 -7.37 1.15
CA ASP A 41 12.28 -7.12 1.73
C ASP A 41 12.42 -7.86 3.07
N ARG A 42 11.40 -7.81 3.93
CA ARG A 42 11.41 -8.49 5.24
C ARG A 42 11.43 -10.02 5.14
N GLU A 43 10.84 -10.58 4.09
CA GLU A 43 10.86 -12.03 3.85
C GLU A 43 12.20 -12.50 3.29
N GLU A 44 12.87 -11.66 2.49
CA GLU A 44 14.17 -11.95 1.91
C GLU A 44 15.30 -11.81 2.96
N ASP A 45 15.34 -10.69 3.69
CA ASP A 45 16.41 -10.39 4.65
C ASP A 45 16.23 -11.11 6.00
N GLY A 46 15.02 -11.57 6.33
CA GLY A 46 14.68 -12.15 7.63
C GLY A 46 14.78 -11.18 8.81
N MET A 47 15.04 -9.90 8.53
CA MET A 47 15.18 -8.83 9.52
C MET A 47 14.08 -7.79 9.33
N SER A 48 13.49 -7.34 10.44
CA SER A 48 12.47 -6.29 10.42
C SER A 48 12.99 -5.04 11.10
N HIS A 49 13.31 -4.01 10.32
CA HIS A 49 13.63 -2.67 10.81
C HIS A 49 12.52 -1.67 10.43
N PRO A 50 12.41 -0.54 11.14
CA PRO A 50 11.54 0.55 10.73
C PRO A 50 11.96 1.09 9.36
N VAL A 51 11.00 1.29 8.46
CA VAL A 51 11.26 1.80 7.10
C VAL A 51 10.60 3.17 6.94
N PRO A 52 11.35 4.22 6.51
CA PRO A 52 10.76 5.52 6.24
C PRO A 52 9.93 5.51 4.95
N LEU A 53 8.75 6.12 4.98
CA LEU A 53 7.97 6.46 3.79
C LEU A 53 8.43 7.82 3.26
N VAL A 54 9.20 7.78 2.18
CA VAL A 54 9.73 8.97 1.54
C VAL A 54 8.90 9.29 0.29
N PRO A 55 8.11 10.37 0.27
CA PRO A 55 7.43 10.83 -0.94
C PRO A 55 8.48 11.38 -1.92
N LEU A 56 8.54 10.79 -3.12
CA LEU A 56 9.52 11.17 -4.15
C LEU A 56 8.91 11.99 -5.30
N SER A 57 7.62 12.34 -5.17
CA SER A 57 6.88 13.16 -6.13
C SER A 57 6.03 14.17 -5.38
N GLU A 58 5.79 15.33 -6.00
CA GLU A 58 4.95 16.40 -5.47
C GLU A 58 3.57 15.87 -5.04
N GLU A 59 2.90 15.11 -5.92
CA GLU A 59 1.61 14.46 -5.62
C GLU A 59 1.62 13.62 -4.32
N ASN A 60 2.73 12.92 -4.03
CA ASN A 60 2.84 12.12 -2.81
C ASN A 60 3.17 12.99 -1.60
N GLU A 61 3.89 14.09 -1.78
CA GLU A 61 4.18 15.06 -0.73
C GLU A 61 2.90 15.79 -0.29
N ASP A 62 2.12 16.30 -1.25
CA ASP A 62 0.79 16.89 -1.00
C ASP A 62 -0.12 15.89 -0.25
N ALA A 63 -0.14 14.63 -0.69
CA ALA A 63 -0.93 13.59 -0.01
C ALA A 63 -0.48 13.35 1.43
N MET A 64 0.80 13.53 1.74
CA MET A 64 1.32 13.36 3.10
C MET A 64 0.92 14.53 4.02
N GLU A 65 0.44 15.65 3.48
CA GLU A 65 -0.15 16.77 4.22
C GLU A 65 -1.68 16.63 4.39
N ASP A 66 -2.34 15.78 3.59
CA ASP A 66 -3.77 15.54 3.66
C ASP A 66 -4.19 14.79 4.94
N ARG A 67 -5.24 15.30 5.61
CA ARG A 67 -5.69 14.75 6.90
C ARG A 67 -6.33 13.38 6.75
N HIS A 68 -7.04 13.12 5.67
CA HIS A 68 -7.67 11.82 5.42
C HIS A 68 -6.61 10.78 5.08
N PHE A 69 -5.58 11.16 4.32
CA PHE A 69 -4.47 10.29 3.98
C PHE A 69 -3.64 9.96 5.22
N GLN A 70 -3.31 10.95 6.07
CA GLN A 70 -2.65 10.70 7.36
C GLN A 70 -3.49 9.82 8.29
N ALA A 71 -4.81 9.99 8.31
CA ALA A 71 -5.71 9.12 9.06
C ALA A 71 -5.67 7.68 8.55
N LEU A 72 -5.57 7.48 7.22
CA LEU A 72 -5.38 6.16 6.63
C LEU A 72 -4.04 5.55 7.07
N LEU A 73 -2.93 6.30 7.01
CA LEU A 73 -1.62 5.81 7.46
C LEU A 73 -1.68 5.29 8.90
N ARG A 74 -2.34 6.02 9.81
CA ARG A 74 -2.55 5.59 11.21
C ARG A 74 -3.40 4.33 11.30
N GLN A 75 -4.47 4.24 10.50
CA GLN A 75 -5.33 3.05 10.43
C GLN A 75 -4.64 1.83 9.82
N LEU A 76 -3.54 2.00 9.10
CA LEU A 76 -2.71 0.91 8.60
C LEU A 76 -1.58 0.54 9.57
N GLY A 77 -1.48 1.22 10.72
CA GLY A 77 -0.45 1.00 11.73
C GLY A 77 0.87 1.71 11.44
N LEU A 78 0.90 2.68 10.53
CA LEU A 78 2.09 3.51 10.30
C LEU A 78 2.20 4.59 11.35
N ARG A 79 3.44 4.96 11.65
CA ARG A 79 3.74 5.94 12.69
C ARG A 79 4.03 7.30 12.07
N PRO A 80 3.44 8.39 12.58
CA PRO A 80 3.86 9.74 12.20
C PRO A 80 5.31 10.01 12.63
N PRO A 81 5.99 10.96 11.96
CA PRO A 81 7.29 11.45 12.39
C PRO A 81 7.26 11.94 13.84
N ALA A 82 8.31 11.63 14.62
CA ALA A 82 8.49 12.13 15.97
C ALA A 82 8.97 13.59 15.95
N ASP A 83 8.03 14.55 15.99
CA ASP A 83 8.33 15.98 16.21
C ASP A 83 9.49 16.50 15.32
N GLU A 84 10.38 17.37 15.80
CA GLU A 84 11.50 17.94 15.03
C GLU A 84 12.62 16.94 14.67
N GLN A 85 12.58 15.70 15.18
CA GLN A 85 13.67 14.73 14.97
C GLN A 85 13.49 13.85 13.73
N GLU A 86 12.26 13.73 13.22
CA GLU A 86 11.97 12.91 12.05
C GLU A 86 11.14 13.69 11.04
N SER A 87 11.42 13.49 9.75
CA SER A 87 10.68 14.15 8.66
C SER A 87 9.66 13.23 7.99
N PHE A 88 9.79 11.91 8.17
CA PHE A 88 9.03 10.92 7.41
C PHE A 88 8.19 10.03 8.32
N TRP A 89 7.02 9.65 7.81
CA TRP A 89 6.24 8.55 8.40
C TRP A 89 7.04 7.25 8.32
N ARG A 90 6.75 6.31 9.21
CA ARG A 90 7.42 5.01 9.22
C ARG A 90 6.47 3.85 9.20
N ILE A 91 6.87 2.81 8.46
CA ILE A 91 6.38 1.45 8.61
C ILE A 91 7.12 0.84 9.80
N PRO A 92 6.45 0.54 10.92
CA PRO A 92 7.11 -0.04 12.09
C PRO A 92 7.70 -1.42 11.81
N ALA A 93 8.76 -1.76 12.55
CA ALA A 93 9.36 -3.11 12.51
C ALA A 93 8.38 -4.20 12.98
N GLY A 94 7.44 -3.87 13.87
CA GLY A 94 6.45 -4.82 14.39
C GLY A 94 5.38 -5.25 13.39
N LEU A 95 5.25 -4.58 12.23
CA LEU A 95 4.32 -5.01 11.19
C LEU A 95 4.90 -6.18 10.40
N THR A 96 4.25 -7.34 10.50
CA THR A 96 4.70 -8.55 9.80
C THR A 96 4.47 -8.43 8.29
N PRO A 97 5.20 -9.21 7.45
CA PRO A 97 4.95 -9.25 6.01
C PRO A 97 3.49 -9.55 5.66
N GLN A 98 2.83 -10.43 6.41
CA GLN A 98 1.41 -10.75 6.21
C GLN A 98 0.50 -9.54 6.51
N GLN A 99 0.76 -8.81 7.60
CA GLN A 99 0.00 -7.59 7.93
C GLN A 99 0.18 -6.51 6.86
N LEU A 100 1.40 -6.31 6.37
CA LEU A 100 1.71 -5.36 5.30
C LEU A 100 0.99 -5.69 3.99
N ARG A 101 0.99 -6.97 3.59
CA ARG A 101 0.25 -7.41 2.39
C ARG A 101 -1.24 -7.19 2.53
N ARG A 102 -1.80 -7.46 3.70
CA ARG A 102 -3.22 -7.26 3.97
C ARG A 102 -3.60 -5.77 3.96
N ALA A 103 -2.76 -4.91 4.54
CA ALA A 103 -2.89 -3.46 4.44
C ALA A 103 -2.88 -2.99 2.98
N ALA A 104 -1.90 -3.46 2.18
CA ALA A 104 -1.83 -3.13 0.76
C ALA A 104 -3.07 -3.60 -0.03
N ALA A 105 -3.55 -4.83 0.23
CA ALA A 105 -4.76 -5.36 -0.44
C ALA A 105 -6.01 -4.53 -0.12
N SER A 106 -6.11 -4.01 1.11
CA SER A 106 -7.23 -3.15 1.54
C SER A 106 -7.26 -1.80 0.80
N ILE A 107 -6.11 -1.32 0.33
CA ILE A 107 -5.99 -0.14 -0.54
C ILE A 107 -6.36 -0.50 -1.98
N ALA A 108 -5.84 -1.64 -2.48
CA ALA A 108 -5.98 -2.06 -3.87
C ALA A 108 -7.42 -2.35 -4.30
N HIS A 109 -8.27 -2.87 -3.40
CA HIS A 109 -9.66 -3.24 -3.71
C HIS A 109 -10.56 -2.09 -4.20
N HIS A 110 -10.08 -0.84 -4.18
CA HIS A 110 -10.81 0.33 -4.67
C HIS A 110 -10.13 1.06 -5.84
N GLY A 111 -8.99 0.56 -6.33
CA GLY A 111 -8.44 1.01 -7.60
C GLY A 111 -9.20 0.36 -8.76
N PRO A 112 -9.39 1.04 -9.90
CA PRO A 112 -9.76 0.33 -11.12
C PRO A 112 -8.66 -0.72 -11.34
N GLU A 113 -9.04 -2.00 -11.31
CA GLU A 113 -8.13 -3.07 -11.71
C GLU A 113 -7.44 -2.65 -13.01
N PRO A 114 -6.11 -2.78 -13.14
CA PRO A 114 -5.52 -2.76 -14.45
C PRO A 114 -6.10 -3.99 -15.17
N SER A 115 -7.17 -3.76 -15.93
CA SER A 115 -7.75 -4.68 -16.89
C SER A 115 -6.67 -5.02 -17.92
N GLY A 116 -5.79 -5.93 -17.52
CA GLY A 116 -4.68 -6.49 -18.27
C GLY A 116 -4.79 -8.02 -18.29
N ALA A 117 -6.01 -8.54 -18.37
CA ALA A 117 -6.23 -9.88 -18.88
C ALA A 117 -6.44 -9.74 -20.41
N PRO A 118 -5.51 -10.20 -21.27
CA PRO A 118 -5.79 -10.28 -22.69
C PRO A 118 -6.93 -11.30 -22.90
N PRO A 119 -8.03 -10.95 -23.59
CA PRO A 119 -9.04 -11.92 -23.93
C PRO A 119 -8.45 -12.87 -24.98
N GLY A 120 -8.43 -14.16 -24.66
CA GLY A 120 -8.44 -15.23 -25.66
C GLY A 120 -7.11 -15.48 -26.37
N LEU A 121 -6.27 -16.32 -25.76
CA LEU A 121 -5.34 -17.17 -26.52
C LEU A 121 -6.18 -18.33 -27.10
N LEU A 122 -6.99 -18.02 -28.12
CA LEU A 122 -7.75 -19.00 -28.90
C LEU A 122 -6.88 -19.43 -30.09
N GLU A 123 -6.22 -20.58 -29.87
CA GLU A 123 -5.69 -21.60 -30.78
C GLU A 123 -4.93 -21.19 -32.07
N PRO A 124 -3.76 -21.81 -32.35
CA PRO A 124 -3.08 -21.63 -33.64
C PRO A 124 -3.89 -22.24 -34.79
N PRO A 125 -3.82 -21.68 -36.01
CA PRO A 125 -4.50 -22.24 -37.17
C PRO A 125 -3.97 -23.65 -37.44
N ARG A 126 -4.89 -24.61 -37.55
CA ARG A 126 -4.57 -25.98 -37.98
C ARG A 126 -3.93 -25.91 -39.36
N CYS A 127 -2.68 -26.40 -39.48
CA CYS A 127 -2.06 -26.66 -40.77
C CYS A 127 -2.96 -27.64 -41.56
N PRO A 128 -3.26 -27.40 -42.84
CA PRO A 128 -3.85 -28.43 -43.68
C PRO A 128 -2.84 -29.57 -43.84
N GLN A 129 -3.28 -30.79 -43.56
CA GLN A 129 -2.56 -32.02 -43.91
C GLN A 129 -2.94 -32.40 -45.35
N ASP A 130 -1.92 -32.56 -46.18
CA ASP A 130 -1.86 -33.13 -47.55
C ASP A 130 -2.95 -32.73 -48.56
#